data_AF-A0A1Y3RMX0-F1
#
_entry.id   AF-A0A1Y3RMX0-F1
#
_cell.length_a   1.000
_cell.length_b   1.000
_cell.length_c   1.000
_cell.angle_alpha   90.00
_cell.angle_beta   90.00
_cell.angle_gamma   90.00
#
_symmetry.space_group_name_H-M   'P 1'
#
loop_
_entity.id
_entity.type
_entity.pdbx_description
1 polymer ?
#
loop_
_entity_poly.entity_id
_entity_poly.type
_entity_poly.pdbx_seq_one_letter_code
_entity_poly.pdbx_strand_id
1 'polypeptide(L)'
;MLMNFLRKLMYGRYGSDHLSFFLLFLYVVLIFISALPHMAWISWLALAVLLWNLFRMFSRRIDRRRAENARFLALFGPFIRWFKMRRTIHRDKDHRYFKCPNCGQYLRVPRGKGKITVNCRNCGASFEERS
;
A
#
# COMPACT_ATOMS: atom_id res chain seq x y z
N MET A 1 -0.18 -33.78 -8.56
CA MET A 1 -1.44 -34.06 -7.81
C MET A 1 -1.71 -33.06 -6.68
N LEU A 2 -0.72 -32.69 -5.85
CA LEU A 2 -0.89 -31.78 -4.70
C LEU A 2 -1.55 -30.43 -5.04
N MET A 3 -1.16 -29.82 -6.16
CA MET A 3 -1.67 -28.51 -6.60
C MET A 3 -3.17 -28.52 -6.94
N ASN A 4 -3.71 -29.66 -7.38
CA ASN A 4 -5.13 -29.80 -7.72
C ASN A 4 -5.98 -30.00 -6.46
N PHE A 5 -5.45 -30.67 -5.45
CA PHE A 5 -6.08 -30.81 -4.14
C PHE A 5 -6.19 -29.46 -3.42
N LEU A 6 -5.10 -28.66 -3.42
CA LEU A 6 -5.09 -27.32 -2.84
C LEU A 6 -6.08 -26.37 -3.55
N ARG A 7 -6.18 -26.43 -4.89
CA ARG A 7 -7.17 -25.66 -5.65
C ARG A 7 -8.61 -26.05 -5.32
N LYS A 8 -8.91 -27.34 -5.21
CA LYS A 8 -10.23 -27.83 -4.78
C LYS A 8 -10.56 -27.41 -3.35
N LEU A 9 -9.57 -27.41 -2.46
CA LEU A 9 -9.72 -26.96 -1.07
C LEU A 9 -9.97 -25.44 -0.99
N MET A 10 -9.37 -24.64 -1.86
CA MET A 10 -9.56 -23.18 -1.91
C MET A 10 -10.81 -22.77 -2.72
N TYR A 11 -11.46 -23.70 -3.41
CA TYR A 11 -12.65 -23.41 -4.22
C TYR A 11 -13.80 -22.90 -3.35
N GLY A 12 -14.37 -21.75 -3.71
CA GLY A 12 -15.46 -21.10 -2.95
C GLY A 12 -15.03 -20.44 -1.63
N ARG A 13 -13.72 -20.30 -1.38
CA ARG A 13 -13.18 -19.53 -0.24
C ARG A 13 -12.64 -18.19 -0.70
N TYR A 14 -12.48 -17.26 0.25
CA TYR A 14 -12.09 -15.90 -0.08
C TYR A 14 -10.64 -15.77 -0.62
N GLY A 15 -9.67 -16.45 0.01
CA GLY A 15 -8.26 -16.40 -0.41
C GLY A 15 -7.45 -15.27 0.23
N SER A 16 -6.36 -14.84 -0.42
CA SER A 16 -5.49 -13.75 0.03
C SER A 16 -5.90 -12.38 -0.53
N ASP A 17 -5.78 -11.32 0.28
CA ASP A 17 -6.02 -9.93 -0.13
C ASP A 17 -5.01 -8.94 0.49
N HIS A 18 -5.18 -7.64 0.21
CA HIS A 18 -4.31 -6.57 0.73
C HIS A 18 -4.28 -6.48 2.25
N LEU A 19 -5.43 -6.64 2.92
CA LEU A 19 -5.49 -6.68 4.38
C LEU A 19 -4.80 -7.94 4.93
N SER A 20 -4.90 -9.09 4.26
CA SER A 20 -4.18 -10.30 4.63
C SER A 20 -2.67 -10.17 4.49
N PHE A 21 -2.18 -9.51 3.43
CA PHE A 21 -0.76 -9.17 3.32
C PHE A 21 -0.32 -8.20 4.41
N PHE A 22 -1.15 -7.22 4.77
CA PHE A 22 -0.87 -6.32 5.87
C PHE A 22 -0.80 -7.04 7.22
N LEU A 23 -1.76 -7.94 7.52
CA LEU A 23 -1.76 -8.76 8.73
C LEU A 23 -0.56 -9.70 8.79
N LEU A 24 -0.15 -10.26 7.64
CA LEU A 24 1.06 -11.08 7.56
C LEU A 24 2.33 -10.26 7.82
N PHE A 25 2.42 -9.06 7.25
CA PHE A 25 3.53 -8.14 7.54
C PHE A 25 3.56 -7.74 9.01
N LEU A 26 2.40 -7.41 9.60
CA LEU A 26 2.26 -7.10 11.02
C LEU A 26 2.71 -8.28 11.89
N TYR A 27 2.33 -9.51 11.55
CA TYR A 27 2.79 -10.72 12.23
C TYR A 27 4.32 -10.82 12.22
N VAL A 28 4.96 -10.64 11.06
CA VAL A 28 6.42 -10.68 10.94
C VAL A 28 7.08 -9.62 11.82
N VAL A 29 6.58 -8.37 11.79
CA VAL A 29 7.09 -7.29 12.63
C VAL A 29 6.94 -7.60 14.12
N LEU A 30 5.78 -8.12 14.55
CA LEU A 30 5.55 -8.49 15.94
C LEU A 30 6.47 -9.61 16.41
N ILE A 31 6.77 -10.59 15.55
CA ILE A 31 7.77 -11.62 15.86
C ILE A 31 9.16 -11.01 16.05
N PHE A 32 9.59 -10.11 15.17
CA PHE A 32 10.88 -9.43 15.34
C PHE A 32 10.95 -8.63 16.64
N ILE A 33 9.86 -7.95 17.03
CA ILE A 33 9.79 -7.21 18.31
C ILE A 33 9.81 -8.17 19.49
N SER A 34 9.16 -9.34 19.39
CA SER A 34 9.15 -10.36 20.44
C SER A 34 10.53 -10.97 20.74
N ALA A 35 11.50 -10.81 19.83
CA ALA A 35 12.88 -11.22 20.04
C ALA A 35 13.64 -10.33 21.04
N LEU A 36 13.07 -9.18 21.43
CA LEU A 36 13.63 -8.34 22.49
C LEU A 36 13.43 -8.98 23.86
N PRO A 37 14.40 -8.86 24.78
CA PRO A 37 14.27 -9.39 26.13
C PRO A 37 13.05 -8.78 26.84
N HIS A 38 12.36 -9.60 27.65
CA HIS A 38 11.09 -9.30 28.35
C HIS A 38 9.83 -9.12 27.49
N MET A 39 9.92 -9.25 26.16
CA MET A 39 8.76 -9.04 25.25
C MET A 39 8.18 -10.34 24.68
N ALA A 40 8.48 -11.49 25.30
CA ALA A 40 8.03 -12.81 24.84
C ALA A 40 6.49 -12.94 24.75
N TRP A 41 5.75 -12.19 25.54
CA TRP A 41 4.27 -12.18 25.50
C TRP A 41 3.71 -11.66 24.15
N ILE A 42 4.47 -10.83 23.42
CA ILE A 42 4.09 -10.31 22.10
C ILE A 42 3.98 -11.45 21.07
N SER A 43 4.69 -12.56 21.28
CA SER A 43 4.58 -13.74 20.41
C SER A 43 3.17 -14.34 20.39
N TRP A 44 2.45 -14.32 21.53
CA TRP A 44 1.05 -14.76 21.60
C TRP A 44 0.14 -13.85 20.80
N LEU A 45 0.39 -12.54 20.84
CA LEU A 45 -0.35 -11.57 20.04
C LEU A 45 -0.08 -11.77 18.55
N ALA A 46 1.18 -12.01 18.17
CA ALA A 46 1.54 -12.35 16.79
C ALA A 46 0.81 -13.62 16.33
N LEU A 47 0.79 -14.67 17.14
CA LEU A 47 0.08 -15.91 16.84
C LEU A 47 -1.42 -15.66 16.66
N ALA A 48 -2.05 -14.86 17.52
CA ALA A 48 -3.46 -14.50 17.40
C ALA A 48 -3.76 -13.77 16.07
N VAL A 49 -2.89 -12.83 15.67
CA VAL A 49 -3.00 -12.12 14.38
C VAL A 49 -2.89 -13.10 13.20
N LEU A 50 -1.95 -14.05 13.26
CA LEU A 50 -1.78 -15.07 12.22
C LEU A 50 -3.00 -15.99 12.12
N LEU A 51 -3.51 -16.49 13.24
CA LEU A 51 -4.70 -17.33 13.29
C LEU A 51 -5.93 -16.60 12.75
N TRP A 52 -6.10 -15.32 13.10
CA TRP A 52 -7.17 -14.49 12.55
C TRP A 52 -7.05 -14.33 11.04
N ASN A 53 -5.84 -14.09 10.53
CA ASN A 53 -5.60 -14.00 9.09
C ASN A 53 -5.96 -15.31 8.37
N LEU A 54 -5.53 -16.45 8.89
CA LEU A 54 -5.87 -17.76 8.34
C LEU A 54 -7.38 -18.01 8.35
N PHE A 55 -8.05 -17.74 9.48
CA PHE A 55 -9.51 -17.82 9.57
C PHE A 55 -10.20 -16.98 8.49
N ARG A 56 -9.69 -15.77 8.26
CA ARG A 56 -10.20 -14.86 7.23
C ARG A 56 -10.02 -15.42 5.82
N MET A 57 -8.86 -16.00 5.52
CA MET A 57 -8.56 -16.63 4.21
C MET A 57 -9.45 -17.84 3.92
N PHE A 58 -9.76 -18.64 4.95
CA PHE A 58 -10.60 -19.83 4.84
C PHE A 58 -12.11 -19.55 4.95
N SER A 59 -12.49 -18.31 5.24
CA SER A 59 -13.90 -17.91 5.36
C SER A 59 -14.64 -18.03 4.02
N ARG A 60 -15.87 -18.55 4.09
CA ARG A 60 -16.80 -18.67 2.96
C ARG A 60 -17.65 -17.41 2.72
N ARG A 61 -17.62 -16.43 3.65
CA ARG A 61 -18.43 -15.20 3.56
C ARG A 61 -17.73 -14.12 2.73
N ILE A 62 -17.65 -14.34 1.42
CA ILE A 62 -16.85 -13.52 0.50
C ILE A 62 -17.24 -12.04 0.54
N ASP A 63 -18.54 -11.71 0.51
CA ASP A 63 -19.00 -10.32 0.42
C ASP A 63 -18.61 -9.49 1.65
N ARG A 64 -18.78 -10.06 2.86
CA ARG A 64 -18.36 -9.39 4.09
C ARG A 64 -16.85 -9.14 4.12
N ARG A 65 -16.06 -10.13 3.68
CA ARG A 65 -14.59 -10.02 3.63
C ARG A 65 -14.12 -9.01 2.58
N ARG A 66 -14.82 -8.90 1.44
CA ARG A 66 -14.60 -7.84 0.44
C ARG A 66 -14.88 -6.46 1.01
N ALA A 67 -15.98 -6.29 1.73
CA ALA A 67 -16.31 -5.02 2.38
C ALA A 67 -15.25 -4.59 3.42
N GLU A 68 -14.74 -5.54 4.23
CA GLU A 68 -13.63 -5.29 5.15
C GLU A 68 -12.37 -4.82 4.41
N ASN A 69 -11.98 -5.50 3.33
CA ASN A 69 -10.81 -5.12 2.53
C ASN A 69 -11.02 -3.76 1.83
N ALA A 70 -12.23 -3.46 1.36
CA ALA A 70 -12.55 -2.16 0.75
C ALA A 70 -12.44 -1.03 1.77
N ARG A 71 -12.92 -1.22 3.01
CA ARG A 71 -12.74 -0.25 4.11
C ARG A 71 -11.26 -0.04 4.44
N PHE A 72 -10.49 -1.13 4.51
CA PHE A 72 -9.05 -1.05 4.71
C PHE A 72 -8.37 -0.26 3.58
N LEU A 73 -8.71 -0.53 2.32
CA LEU A 73 -8.16 0.20 1.17
C LEU A 73 -8.63 1.66 1.11
N ALA A 74 -9.82 1.99 1.59
CA ALA A 74 -10.27 3.38 1.67
C ALA A 74 -9.41 4.18 2.67
N LEU A 75 -9.12 3.58 3.83
CA LEU A 75 -8.31 4.19 4.88
C LEU A 75 -6.82 4.26 4.51
N PHE A 76 -6.24 3.16 4.02
CA PHE A 76 -4.82 3.06 3.70
C PHE A 76 -4.48 3.43 2.25
N GLY A 77 -5.49 3.59 1.39
CA GLY A 77 -5.32 3.91 -0.03
C GLY A 77 -4.57 5.21 -0.30
N PRO A 78 -4.83 6.32 0.42
CA PRO A 78 -4.04 7.54 0.29
C PRO A 78 -2.56 7.31 0.66
N PHE A 79 -2.29 6.56 1.73
CA PHE A 79 -0.93 6.25 2.17
C PHE A 79 -0.17 5.39 1.14
N ILE A 80 -0.81 4.35 0.63
CA ILE A 80 -0.25 3.48 -0.42
C ILE A 80 0.01 4.29 -1.70
N ARG A 81 -0.93 5.17 -2.10
CA ARG A 81 -0.76 6.05 -3.26
C ARG A 81 0.40 7.02 -3.06
N TRP A 82 0.50 7.63 -1.89
CA TRP A 82 1.60 8.53 -1.54
C TRP A 82 2.97 7.81 -1.59
N PHE A 83 3.06 6.62 -1.00
CA PHE A 83 4.30 5.85 -1.00
C PHE A 83 4.70 5.39 -2.42
N LYS A 84 3.74 4.92 -3.22
CA LYS A 84 3.97 4.62 -4.65
C LYS A 84 4.43 5.85 -5.40
N MET A 85 3.77 7.00 -5.21
CA MET A 85 4.14 8.26 -5.84
C MET A 85 5.57 8.66 -5.47
N ARG A 86 5.93 8.60 -4.18
CA ARG A 86 7.29 8.93 -3.71
C ARG A 86 8.35 8.00 -4.32
N ARG A 87 8.03 6.71 -4.42
CA ARG A 87 8.91 5.73 -5.08
C ARG A 87 9.07 6.02 -6.58
N THR A 88 7.98 6.37 -7.28
CA THR A 88 8.03 6.77 -8.69
C THR A 88 8.86 8.02 -8.89
N ILE A 89 8.68 9.04 -8.05
CA ILE A 89 9.48 10.28 -8.07
C ILE A 89 10.97 9.98 -7.83
N HIS A 90 11.29 9.06 -6.91
CA HIS A 90 12.67 8.71 -6.61
C HIS A 90 13.34 7.91 -7.75
N ARG A 91 12.59 7.04 -8.45
CA ARG A 91 13.08 6.33 -9.63
C ARG A 91 13.22 7.23 -10.86
N ASP A 92 12.33 8.20 -11.02
CA ASP A 92 12.33 9.13 -12.15
C ASP A 92 13.42 10.20 -11.94
N LYS A 93 14.65 9.85 -12.34
CA LYS A 93 15.82 10.72 -12.23
C LYS A 93 15.81 11.85 -13.27
N ASP A 94 15.15 11.63 -14.39
CA ASP A 94 15.11 12.57 -15.52
C ASP A 94 14.08 13.69 -15.33
N HIS A 95 13.11 13.49 -14.44
CA HIS A 95 12.03 14.45 -14.21
C HIS A 95 11.97 14.91 -12.75
N ARG A 96 11.54 16.14 -12.56
CA ARG A 96 11.16 16.73 -11.27
C ARG A 96 9.64 16.91 -11.25
N TYR A 97 9.08 16.79 -10.06
CA TYR A 97 7.64 16.92 -9.83
C TYR A 97 7.40 18.15 -8.99
N PHE A 98 6.62 19.10 -9.52
CA PHE A 98 6.28 20.35 -8.85
C PHE A 98 4.80 20.37 -8.50
N LYS A 99 4.45 21.01 -7.38
CA LYS A 99 3.06 21.16 -6.95
C LYS A 99 2.55 22.51 -7.41
N CYS A 100 1.48 22.54 -8.19
CA CYS A 100 0.86 23.79 -8.59
C CYS A 100 0.37 24.57 -7.35
N PRO A 101 0.68 25.87 -7.21
CA PRO A 101 0.28 26.66 -6.06
C PRO A 101 -1.24 26.92 -6.00
N ASN A 102 -1.92 26.91 -7.14
CA ASN A 102 -3.36 27.20 -7.21
C ASN A 102 -4.23 25.94 -6.99
N CYS A 103 -4.00 24.87 -7.77
CA CYS A 103 -4.87 23.67 -7.72
C CYS A 103 -4.25 22.47 -6.97
N GLY A 104 -2.98 22.55 -6.56
CA GLY A 104 -2.30 21.47 -5.85
C GLY A 104 -1.95 20.22 -6.69
N GLN A 105 -2.17 20.24 -8.00
CA GLN A 105 -1.81 19.14 -8.89
C GLN A 105 -0.28 19.04 -9.05
N TYR A 106 0.23 17.80 -9.09
CA TYR A 106 1.63 17.53 -9.40
C TYR A 106 1.90 17.54 -10.91
N LEU A 107 2.83 18.38 -11.34
CA LEU A 107 3.27 18.52 -12.72
C LEU A 107 4.66 17.88 -12.88
N ARG A 108 4.79 17.02 -13.88
CA ARG A 108 6.06 16.35 -14.24
C ARG A 108 6.82 17.20 -15.25
N VAL A 109 8.09 17.46 -14.98
CA VAL A 109 8.91 18.38 -15.77
C VAL A 109 10.34 17.83 -15.91
N PRO A 110 11.00 17.91 -17.08
CA PRO A 110 12.37 17.41 -17.25
C PRO A 110 13.38 18.22 -16.42
N ARG A 111 14.40 17.56 -15.87
CA ARG A 111 15.49 18.18 -15.09
C ARG A 111 16.55 18.81 -16.00
N GLY A 112 17.26 19.80 -15.48
CA GLY A 112 18.46 20.39 -16.12
C GLY A 112 18.18 21.45 -17.20
N LYS A 113 16.97 21.98 -17.27
CA LYS A 113 16.58 23.05 -18.21
C LYS A 113 16.72 24.47 -17.64
N GLY A 114 17.06 24.61 -16.36
CA GLY A 114 17.28 25.91 -15.72
C GLY A 114 15.97 26.55 -15.26
N LYS A 115 15.76 27.84 -15.56
CA LYS A 115 14.50 28.54 -15.29
C LYS A 115 13.48 28.14 -16.35
N ILE A 116 12.35 27.64 -15.91
CA ILE A 116 11.28 27.16 -16.77
C ILE A 116 9.94 27.71 -16.30
N THR A 117 9.11 28.12 -17.25
CA THR A 117 7.73 28.53 -16.99
C THR A 117 6.86 27.29 -17.09
N VAL A 118 6.32 26.83 -15.97
CA VAL A 118 5.46 25.65 -15.90
C VAL A 118 4.01 26.12 -15.98
N ASN A 119 3.28 25.62 -16.98
CA ASN A 119 1.84 25.87 -17.12
C ASN A 119 1.04 24.68 -16.58
N CYS A 120 0.09 24.94 -15.68
CA CYS A 120 -0.80 23.91 -15.14
C CYS A 120 -1.92 23.57 -16.13
N ARG A 121 -2.02 22.29 -16.51
CA ARG A 121 -3.10 21.78 -17.39
C ARG A 121 -4.51 21.84 -16.78
N ASN A 122 -4.64 21.95 -15.46
CA ASN A 122 -5.94 21.92 -14.78
C ASN A 122 -6.49 23.30 -14.40
N CYS A 123 -5.62 24.27 -14.09
CA CYS A 123 -6.05 25.63 -13.73
C CYS A 123 -5.51 26.73 -14.64
N GLY A 124 -4.64 26.41 -15.62
CA GLY A 124 -4.05 27.39 -16.52
C GLY A 124 -3.04 28.36 -15.87
N ALA A 125 -2.77 28.23 -14.57
CA ALA A 125 -1.80 29.08 -13.89
C ALA A 125 -0.38 28.79 -14.40
N SER A 126 0.34 29.85 -14.74
CA SER A 126 1.76 29.84 -15.09
C SER A 126 2.60 30.33 -13.91
N PHE A 127 3.70 29.63 -13.62
CA PHE A 127 4.66 30.02 -12.61
C PHE A 127 6.07 29.64 -13.04
N GLU A 128 7.05 30.40 -12.57
CA GLU A 128 8.46 30.17 -12.86
C GLU A 128 9.09 29.33 -11.75
N GLU A 129 9.71 28.22 -12.12
CA GLU A 129 10.45 27.37 -11.20
C GLU A 129 11.77 26.92 -11.83
N ARG A 130 12.69 26.42 -10.98
CA ARG A 130 13.98 25.91 -11.44
C ARG A 130 13.95 24.39 -11.52
N SER A 131 14.11 23.86 -12.73
CA SER A 131 14.08 22.42 -13.06
C SER A 131 15.12 21.61 -12.30
#